data_AF-A0A7S4BCI5-F1
#
_entry.id   AF-A0A7S4BCI5-F1
#
_cell.length_a   1.000
_cell.length_b   1.000
_cell.length_c   1.000
_cell.angle_alpha   90.00
_cell.angle_beta   90.00
_cell.angle_gamma   90.00
#
_symmetry.space_group_name_H-M   'P 1'
#
loop_
_entity.id
_entity.type
_entity.pdbx_description
1 polymer ?
#
loop_
_entity_poly.entity_id
_entity_poly.type
_entity_poly.pdbx_seq_one_letter_code
_entity_poly.pdbx_strand_id
1 'polypeptide(L)'
;ARLPDETLALLQGTSVDELKEVLSMSTWERVLTPSERSQLSSLLPCHDNEAEQHRAVCAVLGGESVRFGSPLSTLATLIAEGALAAPAAAERDALARKHLEQVREHHNAMVHRLYALKRTWTPPTPSPPIGVDAGAQEASFHSK
;
A
#
# COMPACT_ATOMS: atom_id res chain seq x y z
N ALA A 1 5.74 -2.86 -19.32
CA ALA A 1 4.86 -3.29 -20.43
C ALA A 1 3.60 -3.89 -19.82
N ARG A 2 2.40 -3.45 -20.22
CA ARG A 2 1.16 -4.16 -19.89
C ARG A 2 0.98 -5.25 -20.94
N LEU A 3 0.75 -6.48 -20.52
CA LEU A 3 0.38 -7.55 -21.44
C LEU A 3 -1.00 -7.23 -22.02
N PRO A 4 -1.25 -7.47 -23.32
CA PRO A 4 -2.58 -7.35 -23.89
C PRO A 4 -3.55 -8.30 -23.16
N ASP A 5 -4.78 -7.84 -22.88
CA ASP A 5 -5.78 -8.64 -22.18
C ASP A 5 -6.09 -9.96 -22.94
N GLU A 6 -5.97 -9.95 -24.28
CA GLU A 6 -6.10 -11.14 -25.13
C GLU A 6 -5.06 -12.22 -24.79
N THR A 7 -3.81 -11.83 -24.52
CA THR A 7 -2.74 -12.77 -24.15
C THR A 7 -2.99 -13.37 -22.77
N LEU A 8 -3.48 -12.57 -21.82
CA LEU A 8 -3.84 -13.06 -20.50
C LEU A 8 -5.03 -14.02 -20.54
N ALA A 9 -6.02 -13.74 -21.40
CA ALA A 9 -7.16 -14.62 -21.61
C ALA A 9 -6.76 -15.99 -22.19
N LEU A 10 -5.77 -16.04 -23.10
CA LEU A 10 -5.23 -17.29 -23.61
C LEU A 10 -4.53 -18.10 -22.50
N LEU A 11 -3.83 -17.43 -21.60
CA LEU A 11 -3.12 -18.06 -20.49
C LEU A 11 -4.07 -18.53 -19.37
N GLN A 12 -5.29 -18.02 -19.26
CA GLN A 12 -6.26 -18.48 -18.26
C GLN A 12 -6.61 -19.98 -18.38
N GLY A 13 -6.46 -20.57 -19.57
CA GLY A 13 -6.66 -22.00 -19.79
C GLY A 13 -5.43 -22.87 -19.48
N THR A 14 -4.27 -22.27 -19.19
CA THR A 14 -3.04 -23.04 -18.95
C THR A 14 -3.01 -23.61 -17.55
N SER A 15 -2.68 -24.90 -17.46
CA SER A 15 -2.50 -25.60 -16.20
C SER A 15 -1.15 -25.23 -15.55
N VAL A 16 -1.05 -25.47 -14.23
CA VAL A 16 0.19 -25.23 -13.47
C VAL A 16 1.34 -26.08 -14.02
N ASP A 17 1.05 -27.30 -14.48
CA ASP A 17 2.07 -28.23 -14.98
C ASP A 17 2.61 -27.79 -16.34
N GLU A 18 1.74 -27.33 -17.25
CA GLU A 18 2.15 -26.73 -18.52
C GLU A 18 3.02 -25.48 -18.28
N LEU A 19 2.62 -24.63 -17.33
CA LEU A 19 3.39 -23.44 -17.00
C LEU A 19 4.78 -23.79 -16.42
N LYS A 20 4.86 -24.82 -15.57
CA LYS A 20 6.14 -25.33 -15.04
C LYS A 20 7.02 -25.95 -16.11
N GLU A 21 6.43 -26.65 -17.08
CA GLU A 21 7.18 -27.23 -18.19
C GLU A 21 7.82 -26.13 -19.05
N VAL A 22 7.03 -25.10 -19.40
CA VAL A 22 7.51 -23.97 -20.18
C VAL A 22 8.52 -23.15 -19.40
N LEU A 23 8.23 -22.81 -18.13
CA LEU A 23 9.11 -22.03 -17.24
C LEU A 23 10.05 -22.93 -16.43
N SER A 24 10.75 -23.82 -17.12
CA SER A 24 11.70 -24.76 -16.52
C SER A 24 13.16 -24.36 -16.75
N MET A 25 14.07 -24.93 -15.96
CA MET A 25 15.53 -24.77 -16.15
C MET A 25 15.99 -25.26 -17.53
N SER A 26 15.35 -26.29 -18.08
CA SER A 26 15.70 -26.80 -19.40
C SER A 26 15.35 -25.79 -20.51
N THR A 27 14.20 -25.13 -20.42
CA THR A 27 13.83 -24.04 -21.35
C THR A 27 14.75 -22.84 -21.18
N TRP A 28 15.09 -22.48 -19.94
CA TRP A 28 16.03 -21.40 -19.63
C TRP A 28 17.39 -21.58 -20.31
N GLU A 29 17.93 -22.80 -20.26
CA GLU A 29 19.23 -23.12 -20.85
C GLU A 29 19.20 -23.37 -22.36
N ARG A 30 18.07 -23.81 -22.91
CA ARG A 30 17.98 -24.19 -24.33
C ARG A 30 17.47 -23.07 -25.23
N VAL A 31 16.52 -22.26 -24.76
CA VAL A 31 15.79 -21.30 -25.60
C VAL A 31 16.38 -19.89 -25.49
N LEU A 32 16.78 -19.47 -24.29
CA LEU A 32 17.24 -18.10 -24.06
C LEU A 32 18.72 -17.94 -24.40
N THR A 33 19.06 -16.84 -25.04
CA THR A 33 20.44 -16.41 -25.26
C THR A 33 21.09 -15.93 -23.96
N PRO A 34 22.43 -15.90 -23.85
CA PRO A 34 23.12 -15.41 -22.66
C PRO A 34 22.74 -13.97 -22.28
N SER A 35 22.49 -13.10 -23.27
CA SER A 35 22.07 -11.72 -23.03
C SER A 35 20.67 -11.66 -22.42
N GLU A 36 19.72 -12.44 -22.93
CA GLU A 36 18.37 -12.53 -22.37
C GLU A 36 18.37 -13.11 -20.96
N ARG A 37 19.20 -14.13 -20.70
CA ARG A 37 19.36 -14.67 -19.34
C ARG A 37 19.90 -13.63 -18.38
N SER A 38 20.89 -12.84 -18.79
CA SER A 38 21.42 -11.75 -17.97
C SER A 38 20.35 -10.69 -17.69
N GLN A 39 19.58 -10.28 -18.70
CA GLN A 39 18.47 -9.34 -18.52
C GLN A 39 17.40 -9.88 -17.57
N LEU A 40 16.95 -11.12 -17.76
CA LEU A 40 15.93 -11.73 -16.90
C LEU A 40 16.45 -11.95 -15.48
N SER A 41 17.72 -12.31 -15.32
CA SER A 41 18.35 -12.47 -14.02
C SER A 41 18.41 -11.13 -13.27
N SER A 42 18.52 -9.99 -13.96
CA SER A 42 18.50 -8.66 -13.33
C SER A 42 17.17 -8.31 -12.64
N LEU A 43 16.09 -9.02 -12.97
CA LEU A 43 14.78 -8.88 -12.31
C LEU A 43 14.71 -9.63 -10.98
N LEU A 44 15.69 -10.51 -10.70
CA LEU A 44 15.77 -11.27 -9.47
C LEU A 44 16.54 -10.50 -8.39
N PRO A 45 16.25 -10.77 -7.10
CA PRO A 45 17.05 -10.24 -6.00
C PRO A 45 18.51 -10.75 -6.10
N CYS A 46 19.45 -9.98 -5.53
CA CYS A 46 20.89 -10.25 -5.50
C CYS A 46 21.62 -10.10 -6.86
N HIS A 47 21.53 -8.92 -7.47
CA HIS A 47 22.22 -8.60 -8.74
C HIS A 47 23.75 -8.51 -8.63
N ASP A 48 24.29 -8.28 -7.43
CA ASP A 48 25.73 -8.09 -7.22
C ASP A 48 26.51 -9.40 -7.11
N ASN A 49 25.83 -10.52 -6.86
CA ASN A 49 26.45 -11.82 -6.65
C ASN A 49 25.87 -12.86 -7.63
N GLU A 50 26.61 -13.15 -8.69
CA GLU A 50 26.23 -14.09 -9.75
C GLU A 50 25.87 -15.47 -9.20
N ALA A 51 26.54 -15.94 -8.15
CA ALA A 51 26.24 -17.24 -7.53
C ALA A 51 24.91 -17.24 -6.77
N GLU A 52 24.56 -16.14 -6.10
CA GLU A 52 23.24 -16.00 -5.45
C GLU A 52 22.12 -15.82 -6.46
N GLN A 53 22.38 -15.05 -7.50
CA GLN A 53 21.44 -14.86 -8.60
C GLN A 53 21.14 -16.18 -9.30
N HIS A 54 22.17 -16.98 -9.59
CA HIS A 54 22.00 -18.32 -10.16
C HIS A 54 21.19 -19.23 -9.23
N ARG A 55 21.47 -19.22 -7.92
CA ARG A 55 20.65 -19.96 -6.93
C ARG A 55 19.19 -19.51 -6.94
N ALA A 56 18.92 -18.21 -7.04
CA ALA A 56 17.56 -17.68 -7.11
C ALA A 56 16.84 -18.14 -8.39
N VAL A 57 17.51 -18.13 -9.54
CA VAL A 57 16.95 -18.67 -10.80
C VAL A 57 16.58 -20.14 -10.63
N CYS A 58 17.51 -20.95 -10.12
CA CYS A 58 17.29 -22.39 -9.90
C CYS A 58 16.13 -22.65 -8.93
N ALA A 59 16.01 -21.88 -7.84
CA ALA A 59 14.92 -22.04 -6.89
C ALA A 59 13.55 -21.67 -7.52
N VAL A 60 13.48 -20.58 -8.28
CA VAL A 60 12.23 -20.12 -8.92
C VAL A 60 11.78 -21.08 -10.01
N LEU A 61 12.68 -21.43 -10.95
CA LEU A 61 12.35 -22.29 -12.11
C LEU A 61 12.34 -23.79 -11.74
N GLY A 62 13.00 -24.17 -10.66
CA GLY A 62 12.92 -25.50 -10.06
C GLY A 62 11.61 -25.75 -9.30
N GLY A 63 10.78 -24.71 -9.13
CA GLY A 63 9.50 -24.82 -8.45
C GLY A 63 9.61 -24.92 -6.92
N GLU A 64 10.74 -24.51 -6.34
CA GLU A 64 10.93 -24.50 -4.89
C GLU A 64 9.98 -23.50 -4.21
N SER A 65 9.71 -23.72 -2.92
CA SER A 65 8.92 -22.81 -2.11
C SER A 65 9.80 -21.66 -1.60
N VAL A 66 9.65 -20.47 -2.17
CA VAL A 66 10.44 -19.29 -1.80
C VAL A 66 9.76 -18.47 -0.71
N ARG A 67 8.44 -18.24 -0.83
CA ARG A 67 7.64 -17.50 0.16
C ARG A 67 6.18 -17.92 0.04
N PHE A 68 5.71 -18.74 0.97
CA PHE A 68 4.35 -19.30 0.99
C PHE A 68 3.99 -20.07 -0.30
N GLY A 69 4.88 -20.96 -0.72
CA GLY A 69 4.70 -21.78 -1.92
C GLY A 69 5.61 -21.39 -3.08
N SER A 70 5.42 -22.10 -4.19
CA SER A 70 6.19 -21.89 -5.42
C SER A 70 5.71 -20.64 -6.17
N PRO A 71 6.61 -19.73 -6.58
CA PRO A 71 6.24 -18.57 -7.38
C PRO A 71 5.48 -18.92 -8.67
N LEU A 72 5.82 -20.05 -9.31
CA LEU A 72 5.13 -20.52 -10.51
C LEU A 72 3.69 -20.96 -10.23
N SER A 73 3.46 -21.59 -9.07
CA SER A 73 2.11 -21.98 -8.67
C SER A 73 1.26 -20.76 -8.32
N THR A 74 1.83 -19.79 -7.61
CA THR A 74 1.17 -18.51 -7.33
C THR A 74 0.86 -17.74 -8.62
N LEU A 75 1.79 -17.72 -9.58
CA LEU A 75 1.57 -17.09 -10.88
C LEU A 75 0.41 -17.74 -11.63
N ALA A 76 0.38 -19.08 -11.70
CA ALA A 76 -0.70 -19.80 -12.36
C ALA A 76 -2.07 -19.51 -11.73
N THR A 77 -2.16 -19.46 -10.39
CA THR A 77 -3.39 -19.07 -9.69
C THR A 77 -3.81 -17.65 -10.04
N LEU A 78 -2.88 -16.68 -10.02
CA LEU A 78 -3.17 -15.28 -10.37
C LEU A 78 -3.63 -15.12 -11.83
N ILE A 79 -3.09 -15.93 -12.74
CA ILE A 79 -3.53 -15.97 -14.13
C ILE A 79 -4.95 -16.52 -14.21
N ALA A 80 -5.21 -17.68 -13.61
CA ALA A 80 -6.53 -18.34 -13.63
C ALA A 80 -7.63 -17.48 -13.00
N GLU A 81 -7.33 -16.73 -11.94
CA GLU A 81 -8.25 -15.79 -11.28
C GLU A 81 -8.48 -14.50 -12.08
N GLY A 82 -7.69 -14.26 -13.14
CA GLY A 82 -7.74 -13.00 -13.89
C GLY A 82 -7.20 -11.79 -13.11
N ALA A 83 -6.46 -12.02 -12.03
CA ALA A 83 -5.94 -10.98 -11.13
C ALA A 83 -4.92 -10.04 -11.81
N LEU A 84 -4.34 -10.48 -12.93
CA LEU A 84 -3.39 -9.72 -13.73
C LEU A 84 -4.05 -8.80 -14.78
N ALA A 85 -5.36 -8.93 -15.00
CA ALA A 85 -6.08 -8.15 -16.02
C ALA A 85 -6.20 -6.66 -15.63
N ALA A 86 -6.36 -5.81 -16.64
CA ALA A 86 -6.54 -4.36 -16.44
C ALA A 86 -7.65 -3.98 -15.42
N PRO A 87 -8.85 -4.59 -15.41
CA PRO A 87 -9.87 -4.26 -14.42
C PRO A 87 -9.46 -4.63 -12.99
N ALA A 88 -8.86 -5.79 -12.78
CA ALA A 88 -8.38 -6.23 -11.47
C ALA A 88 -7.24 -5.33 -10.93
N ALA A 89 -6.39 -4.80 -11.81
CA ALA A 89 -5.41 -3.78 -11.44
C ALA A 89 -6.08 -2.47 -11.00
N ALA A 90 -7.07 -1.98 -11.77
CA ALA A 90 -7.80 -0.76 -11.44
C ALA A 90 -8.57 -0.84 -10.12
N GLU A 91 -9.13 -2.01 -9.80
CA GLU A 91 -9.79 -2.27 -8.52
C GLU A 91 -8.81 -2.18 -7.34
N ARG A 92 -7.62 -2.80 -7.46
CA ARG A 92 -6.56 -2.71 -6.44
C ARG A 92 -6.12 -1.27 -6.23
N ASP A 93 -5.96 -0.49 -7.29
CA ASP A 93 -5.61 0.93 -7.21
C ASP A 93 -6.73 1.77 -6.54
N ALA A 94 -8.00 1.44 -6.81
CA ALA A 94 -9.13 2.08 -6.14
C ALA A 94 -9.16 1.75 -4.65
N LEU A 95 -8.91 0.50 -4.28
CA LEU A 95 -8.83 0.08 -2.88
C LEU A 95 -7.67 0.76 -2.15
N ALA A 96 -6.50 0.89 -2.78
CA ALA A 96 -5.36 1.61 -2.23
C ALA A 96 -5.68 3.09 -1.97
N ARG A 97 -6.35 3.76 -2.92
CA ARG A 97 -6.82 5.15 -2.74
C ARG A 97 -7.79 5.28 -1.57
N LYS A 98 -8.75 4.36 -1.46
CA LYS A 98 -9.70 4.32 -0.34
C LYS A 98 -8.99 4.16 1.00
N HIS A 99 -7.97 3.30 1.07
CA HIS A 99 -7.18 3.13 2.28
C HIS A 99 -6.48 4.43 2.71
N LEU A 100 -5.87 5.14 1.76
CA LEU A 100 -5.23 6.43 2.04
C LEU A 100 -6.23 7.49 2.54
N GLU A 101 -7.44 7.50 1.98
CA GLU A 101 -8.51 8.38 2.45
C GLU A 101 -8.91 8.06 3.90
N GLN A 102 -9.07 6.78 4.25
CA GLN A 102 -9.36 6.35 5.62
C GLN A 102 -8.27 6.77 6.60
N VAL A 103 -6.99 6.67 6.21
CA VAL A 103 -5.87 7.11 7.04
C VAL A 103 -5.94 8.63 7.28
N ARG A 104 -6.27 9.41 6.25
CA ARG A 104 -6.45 10.88 6.37
C ARG A 104 -7.60 11.23 7.31
N GLU A 105 -8.75 10.57 7.15
CA GLU A 105 -9.91 10.78 8.02
C GLU A 105 -9.60 10.43 9.48
N HIS A 106 -8.91 9.30 9.69
CA HIS A 106 -8.46 8.89 11.02
C HIS A 106 -7.57 9.96 11.66
N HIS A 107 -6.59 10.47 10.91
CA HIS A 107 -5.72 11.55 11.39
C HIS A 107 -6.52 12.80 11.77
N ASN A 108 -7.42 13.26 10.89
CA ASN A 108 -8.26 14.43 11.16
C ASN A 108 -9.12 14.24 12.41
N ALA A 109 -9.70 13.04 12.59
CA ALA A 109 -10.48 12.72 13.77
C ALA A 109 -9.63 12.77 15.05
N MET A 110 -8.38 12.29 15.02
CA MET A 110 -7.47 12.42 16.15
C MET A 110 -7.17 13.87 16.49
N VAL A 111 -6.88 14.70 15.48
CA VAL A 111 -6.62 16.14 15.68
C VAL A 111 -7.84 16.82 16.32
N HIS A 112 -9.05 16.57 15.81
CA HIS A 112 -10.26 17.12 16.41
C HIS A 112 -10.46 16.69 17.87
N ARG A 113 -10.17 15.43 18.21
CA ARG A 113 -10.22 14.94 19.61
C ARG A 113 -9.22 15.67 20.50
N LEU A 114 -7.99 15.88 20.03
CA LEU A 114 -6.97 16.63 20.78
C LEU A 114 -7.36 18.09 20.97
N TYR A 115 -7.94 18.73 19.95
CA TYR A 115 -8.46 20.10 20.08
C TYR A 115 -9.62 20.18 21.07
N ALA A 116 -10.56 19.23 21.03
CA ALA A 116 -11.65 19.16 21.98
C ALA A 116 -11.12 19.01 23.41
N LEU A 117 -10.15 18.12 23.63
CA LEU A 117 -9.47 17.95 24.91
C LEU A 117 -8.79 19.26 25.34
N LYS A 118 -8.01 19.91 24.47
CA LYS A 118 -7.38 21.19 24.81
C LYS A 118 -8.41 22.21 25.29
N ARG A 119 -9.57 22.30 24.63
CA ARG A 119 -10.64 23.24 24.99
C ARG A 119 -11.25 22.94 26.35
N THR A 120 -11.47 21.67 26.70
CA THR A 120 -12.04 21.29 28.00
C THR A 120 -11.08 21.51 29.18
N TRP A 121 -9.78 21.67 28.91
CA TRP A 121 -8.78 21.95 29.94
C TRP A 121 -8.48 23.44 30.11
N THR A 122 -9.01 24.30 29.24
CA THR A 122 -8.96 25.75 29.43
C THR A 122 -10.05 26.17 30.42
N PRO A 123 -9.72 26.70 31.61
CA PRO A 123 -10.75 27.16 32.54
C PRO A 123 -11.57 28.28 31.90
N PRO A 124 -12.90 28.33 32.13
CA PRO A 124 -13.72 29.42 31.64
C PRO A 124 -13.15 30.75 32.14
N THR A 125 -13.05 31.74 31.26
CA THR A 125 -12.64 33.09 31.66
C THR A 125 -13.55 33.58 32.77
N PRO A 126 -13.00 34.08 33.91
CA PRO A 126 -13.81 34.53 35.01
C PRO A 126 -14.77 35.62 34.51
N SER A 127 -16.06 35.43 34.78
CA SER A 127 -17.08 36.44 34.48
C SER A 127 -16.70 37.72 35.23
N PRO A 128 -16.78 38.91 34.59
CA PRO A 128 -16.59 40.16 35.32
C PRO A 128 -17.59 40.20 36.49
N PRO A 129 -17.18 40.70 37.67
CA PRO A 129 -18.05 40.72 38.83
C PRO A 129 -19.34 41.46 38.48
N ILE A 130 -20.46 40.75 38.63
CA ILE A 130 -21.80 41.33 38.57
C ILE A 130 -21.80 42.46 39.60
N GLY A 131 -22.10 43.68 39.12
CA GLY A 131 -22.02 44.90 39.90
C GLY A 131 -22.61 44.73 41.28
N VAL A 132 -21.77 44.86 42.30
CA VAL A 132 -22.24 45.18 43.63
C VAL A 132 -22.57 46.67 43.56
N ASP A 133 -23.85 46.99 43.69
CA ASP A 133 -24.34 48.34 43.94
C ASP A 133 -23.48 49.00 45.03
N ALA A 134 -22.53 49.83 44.62
CA ALA A 134 -21.88 50.78 45.48
C ALA A 134 -22.75 52.04 45.49
N GLY A 135 -23.88 51.94 46.21
CA GLY A 135 -24.57 53.11 46.74
C GLY A 135 -23.62 53.86 47.66
N ALA A 136 -22.95 54.88 47.14
CA ALA A 136 -22.19 55.86 47.91
C ALA A 136 -22.60 57.26 47.45
N GLN A 137 -23.67 57.74 48.10
CA GLN A 137 -24.02 59.13 48.39
C GLN A 137 -23.23 60.22 47.63
N GLU A 138 -23.95 60.89 46.72
CA GLU A 138 -23.65 62.25 46.31
C GLU A 138 -23.68 63.16 47.55
N ALA A 139 -22.50 63.46 48.11
CA ALA A 139 -22.33 64.56 49.03
C ALA A 139 -22.29 65.87 48.23
N SER A 140 -23.46 66.50 48.16
CA SER A 140 -23.67 67.92 47.91
C SER A 140 -22.56 68.80 48.51
N PHE A 141 -21.85 69.55 47.66
CA PHE A 141 -21.35 70.88 48.01
C PHE A 141 -21.45 71.81 46.79
N HIS A 142 -22.61 72.45 46.66
CA HIS A 142 -22.67 73.82 46.16
C HIS A 142 -22.26 74.75 47.31
N SER A 143 -21.36 75.71 47.08
CA SER A 143 -21.67 77.14 47.25
C SER A 143 -20.42 78.03 47.05
N LYS A 144 -20.60 78.97 46.11
CA LYS A 144 -20.09 80.35 46.00
C LYS A 144 -18.59 80.63 45.98
#